data_AF-A0A7C2P5Q3-F1
#
_entry.id   AF-A0A7C2P5Q3-F1
#
_cell.length_a   1.000
_cell.length_b   1.000
_cell.length_c   1.000
_cell.angle_alpha   90.00
_cell.angle_beta   90.00
_cell.angle_gamma   90.00
#
_symmetry.space_group_name_H-M   'P 1'
#
loop_
_entity.id
_entity.type
_entity.pdbx_description
1 polymer ?
#
loop_
_entity_poly.entity_id
_entity_poly.type
_entity_poly.pdbx_seq_one_letter_code
_entity_poly.pdbx_strand_id
1 'polypeptide(L)' 'MKVYRTLYSSKKCATCEYWGAMRQVRRSIVESEEWGVCSNRRTLNYGREKSYRDSCSRYMRWIVLER' A
#
# COMPACT_ATOMS: atom_id res chain seq x y z
N MET A 1 4.59 -17.64 5.21
CA MET A 1 3.74 -16.43 5.16
C MET A 1 2.99 -16.40 3.83
N LYS A 2 1.70 -16.06 3.83
CA LYS A 2 0.90 -15.92 2.62
C LYS A 2 1.20 -14.55 1.99
N VAL A 3 1.46 -14.53 0.68
CA VAL A 3 1.78 -13.32 -0.07
C VAL A 3 0.58 -12.92 -0.92
N TYR A 4 0.24 -11.63 -0.90
CA TYR A 4 -0.86 -11.06 -1.66
C TYR A 4 -0.33 -10.25 -2.83
N ARG A 5 -1.02 -10.31 -3.96
CA ARG A 5 -0.60 -9.68 -5.21
C ARG A 5 -1.53 -8.53 -5.56
N THR A 6 -0.93 -7.38 -5.83
CA THR A 6 -1.65 -6.18 -6.22
C THR A 6 -1.01 -5.59 -7.46
N LEU A 7 -1.81 -5.20 -8.46
CA LEU A 7 -1.28 -4.48 -9.62
C LEU A 7 -0.72 -3.13 -9.17
N TYR A 8 0.48 -2.78 -9.61
CA TYR A 8 1.14 -1.53 -9.22
C TYR A 8 0.34 -0.28 -9.58
N SER A 9 -0.42 -0.32 -10.68
CA SER A 9 -1.28 0.76 -11.15
C SER A 9 -2.57 0.91 -10.34
N SER A 10 -2.86 -0.03 -9.45
CA SER A 10 -4.03 0.05 -8.58
C SER A 10 -3.81 1.09 -7.49
N LYS A 11 -4.83 1.87 -7.17
CA LYS A 11 -4.80 2.89 -6.10
C LYS A 11 -5.17 2.27 -4.75
N LYS A 12 -4.35 1.32 -4.28
CA LYS A 12 -4.61 0.49 -3.09
C LYS A 12 -3.52 0.64 -2.03
N CYS A 13 -3.79 0.26 -0.78
CA CYS A 13 -2.81 0.35 0.31
C CYS A 13 -1.49 -0.35 -0.04
N ALA A 14 -1.55 -1.51 -0.71
CA ALA A 14 -0.37 -2.22 -1.19
C ALA A 14 0.59 -1.34 -2.02
N THR A 15 0.05 -0.40 -2.79
CA THR A 15 0.82 0.50 -3.67
C THR A 15 0.99 1.90 -3.06
N CYS A 16 0.52 2.16 -1.84
CA CYS A 16 0.63 3.46 -1.18
C CYS A 16 1.95 3.59 -0.40
N GLU A 17 2.73 4.65 -0.64
CA GLU A 17 3.99 4.90 0.07
C GLU A 17 3.82 4.92 1.60
N TYR A 18 2.67 5.37 2.10
CA TYR A 18 2.40 5.48 3.53
C TYR A 18 1.98 4.17 4.22
N TRP A 19 1.81 3.07 3.49
CA TRP A 19 1.41 1.79 4.07
C TRP A 19 2.63 0.98 4.51
N GLY A 20 2.75 0.80 5.82
CA GLY A 20 3.93 0.21 6.48
C GLY A 20 3.86 -1.30 6.67
N ALA A 21 3.55 -2.05 5.61
CA ALA A 21 3.70 -3.51 5.59
C ALA A 21 4.94 -3.93 4.79
N MET A 22 5.43 -5.15 5.02
CA MET A 22 6.46 -5.71 4.14
C MET A 22 5.89 -5.91 2.73
N ARG A 23 6.62 -5.42 1.73
CA ARG A 23 6.24 -5.56 0.32
C ARG A 23 7.45 -5.56 -0.59
N GLN A 24 7.32 -6.23 -1.73
CA GLN A 24 8.30 -6.28 -2.80
C GLN A 24 7.60 -5.95 -4.12
N VAL A 25 8.24 -5.13 -4.95
CA VAL A 25 7.74 -4.86 -6.29
C VAL A 25 8.46 -5.76 -7.29
N ARG A 26 7.69 -6.47 -8.11
CA ARG A 26 8.17 -7.32 -9.20
C ARG A 26 7.44 -6.96 -10.48
N ARG A 27 8.13 -6.28 -11.41
CA ARG A 27 7.55 -5.77 -12.66
C ARG A 27 6.31 -4.90 -12.38
N SER A 28 5.13 -5.41 -12.73
CA SER A 28 3.83 -4.75 -12.56
C SER A 28 3.05 -5.21 -11.31
N ILE A 29 3.66 -6.00 -10.44
CA ILE A 29 2.98 -6.58 -9.28
C ILE A 29 3.70 -6.15 -8.01
N VAL A 30 2.93 -5.70 -7.02
CA VAL A 30 3.36 -5.55 -5.64
C VAL A 30 2.93 -6.79 -4.87
N GLU A 31 3.92 -7.54 -4.40
CA GLU A 31 3.78 -8.66 -3.48
C GLU A 31 3.85 -8.10 -2.05
N SER A 32 2.83 -8.32 -1.22
CA SER A 32 2.77 -7.77 0.12
C SER A 32 2.18 -8.73 1.14
N GLU A 33 2.33 -8.38 2.41
CA GLU A 33 1.52 -8.92 3.50
C GLU A 33 0.04 -8.52 3.35
N GLU A 34 -0.83 -9.08 4.20
CA GLU A 34 -2.27 -8.79 4.17
C GLU A 34 -2.60 -7.44 4.81
N TRP A 35 -1.91 -7.11 5.89
CA TRP A 35 -2.22 -6.02 6.79
C TRP A 35 -0.99 -5.14 7.00
N GLY A 36 -1.22 -3.85 7.18
CA GLY A 36 -0.18 -2.87 7.46
C GLY A 36 -0.74 -1.60 8.04
N VAL A 37 0.10 -0.88 8.78
CA VAL A 37 -0.29 0.37 9.45
C VAL A 37 -0.14 1.55 8.50
N CYS A 38 -1.13 2.44 8.45
CA CYS A 38 -1.02 3.69 7.69
C CYS A 38 -0.24 4.74 8.50
N SER A 39 0.86 5.23 7.93
CA SER A 39 1.72 6.27 8.52
C SER A 39 1.33 7.69 8.12
N ASN A 40 0.28 7.87 7.31
CA ASN A 40 -0.11 9.18 6.81
C ASN A 40 -0.92 9.98 7.83
N ARG A 41 -0.25 10.90 8.53
CA ARG A 41 -0.84 11.84 9.52
C ARG A 41 -1.94 12.74 8.96
N ARG A 42 -2.02 12.92 7.63
CA ARG A 42 -3.05 13.75 6.98
C ARG A 42 -4.36 13.00 6.72
N THR A 43 -4.42 11.71 7.01
CA THR A 43 -5.63 10.88 6.83
C THR A 43 -6.20 10.46 8.16
N LEU A 44 -7.50 10.18 8.19
CA LEU A 44 -8.18 9.57 9.34
C LEU A 44 -7.69 8.14 9.65
N ASN A 45 -6.84 7.58 8.79
CA ASN A 45 -6.28 6.24 8.94
C ASN A 45 -4.92 6.23 9.63
N TYR A 46 -4.37 7.38 10.04
CA TYR A 46 -3.08 7.43 10.74
C TYR A 46 -3.06 6.48 11.95
N GLY A 47 -2.07 5.60 12.01
CA GLY A 47 -1.90 4.60 13.07
C GLY A 47 -2.88 3.43 13.00
N ARG A 48 -3.80 3.40 12.03
CA ARG A 48 -4.76 2.29 11.87
C ARG A 48 -4.21 1.22 10.94
N GLU A 49 -4.51 -0.02 11.27
CA GLU A 49 -4.24 -1.17 10.42
C GLU A 49 -5.22 -1.20 9.25
N LYS A 50 -4.69 -1.40 8.03
CA LYS A 50 -5.43 -1.42 6.77
C LYS A 50 -5.02 -2.64 5.97
N SER A 51 -5.98 -3.21 5.25
CA SER A 51 -5.72 -4.34 4.35
C SER A 51 -5.05 -3.85 3.08
N TYR A 52 -4.21 -4.68 2.48
CA TYR A 52 -3.51 -4.42 1.22
C TYR A 52 -4.45 -3.94 0.09
N ARG A 53 -5.70 -4.43 0.08
CA ARG A 53 -6.74 -4.13 -0.92
C ARG A 53 -7.58 -2.88 -0.62
N ASP A 54 -7.40 -2.28 0.55
CA ASP A 54 -8.11 -1.07 0.93
C ASP A 54 -7.64 0.11 0.07
N SER A 55 -8.48 1.13 -0.06
CA SER A 55 -8.16 2.36 -0.79
C SER A 55 -8.49 3.57 0.04
N CYS A 56 -7.72 4.65 -0.17
CA CYS A 56 -8.01 5.96 0.39
C CYS A 56 -8.08 6.99 -0.75
N SER A 57 -8.98 7.95 -0.64
CA SER A 57 -9.25 8.93 -1.69
C SER A 57 -8.47 10.25 -1.53
N ARG A 58 -7.81 10.47 -0.39
CA ARG A 58 -7.17 11.75 -0.04
C ARG A 58 -5.73 11.60 0.44
N TYR A 59 -4.90 12.57 0.06
CA TYR A 59 -3.51 12.74 0.52
C TYR A 59 -2.60 11.52 0.31
N MET A 60 -2.87 10.70 -0.71
CA MET A 60 -2.09 9.51 -1.00
C MET A 60 -0.94 9.82 -1.95
N ARG A 61 0.18 9.15 -1.74
CA ARG A 61 1.27 9.05 -2.70
C ARG A 61 1.43 7.58 -3.02
N TRP A 62 1.32 7.27 -4.30
CA TRP A 62 1.49 5.90 -4.79
C TRP A 62 2.98 5.70 -5.02
N ILE A 63 3.49 4.50 -4.75
CA ILE A 63 4.87 4.15 -5.07
C ILE A 63 5.02 4.38 -6.57
N VAL A 64 5.74 5.44 -6.92
CA VAL A 64 6.10 5.72 -8.29
C VAL A 64 7.23 4.75 -8.60
N LEU A 65 7.00 3.85 -9.56
CA LEU A 65 8.07 3.06 -10.17
C LEU A 65 8.85 3.95 -11.13
N GLU A 66 9.50 4.98 -10.60
CA GLU A 66 10.57 5.71 -11.28
C GLU A 66 11.89 5.12 -10.79
N ARG A 67 12.81 4.64 -11.63
CA ARG A 67 12.86 4.42 -13.06
C ARG A 67 13.98 3.41 -13.30
#